data_AF-A0A091H9M5-F1
#
_entry.id   AF-A0A091H9M5-F1
#
_cell.length_a   1.000
_cell.length_b   1.000
_cell.length_c   1.000
_cell.angle_alpha   90.00
_cell.angle_beta   90.00
_cell.angle_gamma   90.00
#
_symmetry.space_group_name_H-M   'P 1'
#
loop_
_entity.id
_entity.type
_entity.pdbx_description
1 polymer ?
#
loop_
_entity_poly.entity_id
_entity_poly.type
_entity_poly.pdbx_seq_one_letter_code
_entity_poly.pdbx_strand_id
1 'polypeptide(L)'
;LTDDSNDDYQYEEVSTDDECSLEEGDEDLSQALQTVQKQAEDAHVLASPSCLTSEKSVSEIPEAMDDFFCNFLVRLGMSRTLDCFQTEWYELIQRGALKAEDTGLVPTVYTRNQQLQDENMRLRKDLENYKLAANQAKEAFLKMQKERDFHRMHHRRVVQEKNKLISDIKRLKTHYESYEPVLKQLTEKYEAILRQKTLTSLERDRAVGQV
;
A
#
# COMPACT_ATOMS: atom_id res chain seq x y z
N LEU A 1 -8.40 8.66 24.95
CA LEU A 1 -7.85 7.40 25.48
C LEU A 1 -7.35 6.58 24.31
N THR A 2 -6.08 6.72 23.96
CA THR A 2 -5.21 5.60 23.58
C THR A 2 -3.79 6.10 23.78
N ASP A 3 -3.11 5.34 24.62
CA ASP A 3 -1.80 5.56 25.21
C ASP A 3 -0.73 5.55 24.11
N ASP A 4 -0.15 6.72 23.85
CA ASP A 4 0.98 6.87 22.94
C ASP A 4 2.22 6.41 23.73
N SER A 5 2.34 5.09 23.90
CA SER A 5 3.52 4.46 24.50
C SER A 5 4.67 4.68 23.53
N ASN A 6 5.38 5.78 23.78
CA ASN A 6 6.62 6.20 23.17
C ASN A 6 7.69 5.12 23.38
N ASP A 7 7.65 4.09 22.54
CA ASP A 7 8.54 2.93 22.59
C ASP A 7 9.65 3.18 21.57
N ASP A 8 10.59 4.04 21.98
CA ASP A 8 11.82 4.40 21.30
C ASP A 8 12.77 3.18 21.26
N TYR A 9 12.37 2.13 20.54
CA TYR A 9 13.29 1.05 20.19
C TYR A 9 14.13 1.51 19.00
N GLN A 10 15.35 1.91 19.33
CA GLN A 10 16.43 2.11 18.38
C GLN A 10 16.65 0.79 17.64
N TYR A 11 16.41 0.79 16.32
CA TYR A 11 16.72 -0.34 15.46
C TYR A 11 18.22 -0.59 15.55
N GLU A 12 18.62 -1.73 16.13
CA GLU A 12 19.99 -2.21 16.00
C GLU A 12 20.20 -2.58 14.53
N GLU A 13 20.98 -1.76 13.83
CA GLU A 13 21.53 -2.08 12.51
C GLU A 13 22.44 -3.31 12.70
N VAL A 14 21.89 -4.49 12.38
CA VAL A 14 22.63 -5.74 12.46
C VAL A 14 23.74 -5.67 11.41
N SER A 15 24.99 -5.80 11.86
CA SER A 15 26.16 -5.92 11.00
C SER A 15 25.91 -6.94 9.90
N THR A 16 26.09 -6.52 8.65
CA THR A 16 25.89 -7.31 7.42
C THR A 16 26.88 -8.47 7.25
N ASP A 17 27.66 -8.78 8.30
CA ASP A 17 28.78 -9.72 8.23
C ASP A 17 28.41 -11.15 8.61
N ASP A 18 27.19 -11.41 9.09
CA ASP A 18 26.66 -12.78 9.22
C ASP A 18 25.89 -13.17 7.96
N GLU A 19 26.65 -13.72 7.01
CA GLU A 19 26.28 -14.31 5.73
C GLU A 19 25.32 -15.52 5.93
N CYS A 20 24.08 -15.24 6.33
CA CYS A 20 22.93 -16.13 6.14
C CYS A 20 22.03 -15.48 5.10
N SER A 21 22.42 -15.60 3.83
CA SER A 21 21.59 -15.31 2.68
C SER A 21 20.37 -16.24 2.68
N LEU A 22 19.33 -15.85 3.41
CA LEU A 22 17.97 -16.25 3.10
C LEU A 22 17.51 -15.29 2.01
N GLU A 23 17.65 -15.71 0.74
CA GLU A 23 16.89 -15.16 -0.38
C GLU A 23 15.40 -15.46 -0.16
N GLU A 24 14.77 -14.80 0.81
CA GLU A 24 13.32 -14.72 0.87
C GLU A 24 12.86 -13.55 0.01
N GLY A 25 12.77 -13.84 -1.30
CA GLY A 25 11.83 -13.19 -2.21
C GLY A 25 11.79 -11.66 -2.18
N ASP A 26 12.85 -11.03 -2.67
CA ASP A 26 12.93 -9.58 -2.96
C ASP A 26 11.94 -9.12 -4.08
N GLU A 27 11.08 -10.03 -4.55
CA GLU A 27 10.08 -9.80 -5.58
C GLU A 27 8.94 -8.90 -5.12
N ASP A 28 8.55 -8.91 -3.84
CA ASP A 28 7.38 -8.15 -3.36
C ASP A 28 7.68 -6.66 -3.17
N LEU A 29 8.85 -6.32 -2.61
CA LEU A 29 9.27 -4.93 -2.43
C LEU A 29 9.62 -4.25 -3.75
N SER A 30 10.31 -4.95 -4.65
CA SER A 30 10.66 -4.42 -5.97
C SER A 30 9.42 -4.19 -6.83
N GLN A 31 8.42 -5.09 -6.78
CA GLN A 31 7.13 -4.89 -7.44
C GLN A 31 6.35 -3.72 -6.82
N ALA A 32 6.33 -3.58 -5.50
CA ALA A 32 5.69 -2.44 -4.84
C ALA A 32 6.30 -1.10 -5.26
N LEU A 33 7.64 -1.00 -5.28
CA LEU A 33 8.34 0.21 -5.73
C LEU A 33 8.08 0.51 -7.21
N GLN A 34 8.06 -0.51 -8.07
CA GLN A 34 7.79 -0.35 -9.49
C GLN A 34 6.35 0.10 -9.76
N THR A 35 5.37 -0.38 -8.98
CA THR A 35 3.97 0.08 -9.09
C THR A 35 3.79 1.52 -8.62
N VAL A 36 4.47 1.93 -7.54
CA VAL A 36 4.45 3.33 -7.05
C VAL A 36 5.09 4.26 -8.07
N GLN A 37 6.22 3.87 -8.65
CA GLN A 37 6.89 4.68 -9.67
C GLN A 37 6.04 4.82 -10.93
N LYS A 38 5.41 3.74 -11.40
CA LYS A 38 4.50 3.79 -12.55
C LYS A 38 3.27 4.67 -12.28
N GLN A 39 2.70 4.61 -11.07
CA GLN A 39 1.61 5.50 -10.67
C GLN A 39 2.05 6.96 -10.58
N ALA A 40 3.28 7.25 -10.15
CA ALA A 40 3.84 8.59 -10.12
C ALA A 40 4.11 9.14 -11.54
N GLU A 41 4.58 8.28 -12.46
CA GLU A 41 4.76 8.61 -13.88
C GLU A 41 3.41 8.85 -14.56
N ASP A 42 2.40 8.02 -14.32
CA ASP A 42 1.04 8.21 -14.84
C ASP A 42 0.39 9.49 -14.26
N ALA A 43 0.58 9.77 -12.96
CA ALA A 43 0.13 11.01 -12.35
C ALA A 43 0.86 12.24 -12.92
N HIS A 44 2.15 12.12 -13.24
CA HIS A 44 2.93 13.19 -13.88
C HIS A 44 2.51 13.42 -15.34
N VAL A 45 2.16 12.36 -16.07
CA VAL A 45 1.61 12.46 -17.44
C VAL A 45 0.22 13.11 -17.42
N LEU A 46 -0.62 12.81 -16.41
CA LEU A 46 -1.92 13.46 -16.21
C LEU A 46 -1.82 14.89 -15.68
N ALA A 47 -0.77 15.22 -14.91
CA ALA A 47 -0.52 16.56 -14.37
C ALA A 47 0.30 17.46 -15.33
N SER A 48 0.90 16.90 -16.38
CA SER A 48 1.59 17.67 -17.41
C SER A 48 0.56 18.48 -18.21
N PRO A 49 0.60 19.82 -18.20
CA PRO A 49 -0.32 20.68 -18.93
C PRO A 49 0.08 20.71 -20.41
N SER A 50 0.05 19.56 -21.08
CA SER A 50 0.21 19.50 -22.53
C SER A 50 -1.15 19.72 -23.17
N CYS A 51 -1.34 20.98 -23.56
CA CYS A 51 -2.26 21.43 -24.59
C CYS A 51 -3.75 21.48 -24.21
N LEU A 52 -4.35 22.64 -24.50
CA LEU A 52 -5.79 22.95 -24.52
C LEU A 52 -6.42 23.53 -23.24
N THR A 53 -5.75 24.50 -22.62
CA THR A 53 -6.48 25.69 -22.12
C THR A 53 -6.02 26.90 -22.91
N SER A 54 -6.28 26.88 -24.22
CA SER A 54 -6.43 28.14 -24.93
C SER A 54 -7.69 28.76 -24.35
N GLU A 55 -7.54 29.62 -23.34
CA GLU A 55 -8.50 30.66 -23.01
C GLU A 55 -8.60 31.59 -24.22
N LYS A 56 -9.17 31.07 -25.31
CA LYS A 56 -9.79 31.89 -26.32
C LYS A 56 -11.00 32.43 -25.59
N SER A 57 -10.86 33.63 -25.05
CA SER A 57 -11.96 34.53 -24.78
C SER A 57 -12.66 34.79 -26.12
N VAL A 58 -13.42 33.80 -26.58
CA VAL A 58 -14.40 33.98 -27.63
C VAL A 58 -15.38 34.95 -27.02
N SER A 59 -15.37 36.20 -27.48
CA SER A 59 -16.49 37.10 -27.23
C SER A 59 -17.74 36.31 -27.56
N GLU A 60 -18.55 36.02 -26.53
CA GLU A 60 -19.79 35.27 -26.64
C GLU A 60 -20.70 36.06 -27.57
N ILE A 61 -20.64 35.77 -28.86
CA ILE A 61 -21.69 36.16 -29.79
C ILE A 61 -22.92 35.47 -29.24
N PRO A 62 -23.94 36.21 -28.79
CA PRO A 62 -25.10 35.58 -28.20
C PRO A 62 -25.71 34.60 -29.20
N GLU A 63 -26.09 33.42 -28.73
CA GLU A 63 -26.74 32.41 -29.54
C GLU A 63 -28.03 33.00 -30.14
N ALA A 64 -28.35 32.63 -31.38
CA ALA A 64 -29.61 33.02 -31.99
C ALA A 64 -30.76 32.30 -31.27
N MET A 65 -31.91 32.98 -31.13
CA MET A 65 -33.02 32.44 -30.34
C MET A 65 -33.55 31.10 -30.87
N ASP A 66 -33.52 30.88 -32.19
CA ASP A 66 -33.92 29.64 -32.84
C ASP A 66 -32.98 28.48 -32.53
N ASP A 67 -31.65 28.70 -32.55
CA ASP A 67 -30.65 27.71 -32.12
C ASP A 67 -30.85 27.33 -30.66
N PHE A 68 -31.11 28.30 -29.78
CA PHE A 68 -31.39 28.05 -28.36
C PHE A 68 -32.63 27.18 -28.15
N PHE A 69 -33.74 27.47 -28.86
CA PHE A 69 -34.94 26.63 -28.75
C PHE A 69 -34.70 25.22 -29.28
N CYS A 70 -33.96 25.07 -30.38
CA CYS A 70 -33.59 23.76 -30.89
C CYS A 70 -32.77 22.99 -29.86
N ASN A 71 -31.70 23.59 -29.33
CA ASN A 71 -30.83 22.99 -28.32
C ASN A 71 -31.58 22.66 -27.02
N PHE A 72 -32.50 23.54 -26.61
CA PHE A 72 -33.38 23.32 -25.45
C PHE A 72 -34.29 22.10 -25.64
N LEU A 73 -34.97 22.00 -26.79
CA LEU A 73 -35.88 20.91 -27.09
C LEU A 73 -35.13 19.57 -27.26
N VAL A 74 -33.94 19.59 -27.87
CA VAL A 74 -33.04 18.42 -27.96
C VAL A 74 -32.63 17.96 -26.56
N ARG A 75 -32.17 18.88 -25.70
CA ARG A 75 -31.73 18.56 -24.34
C ARG A 75 -32.86 17.96 -23.48
N LEU A 76 -34.09 18.40 -23.69
CA LEU A 76 -35.27 17.85 -23.01
C LEU A 76 -35.85 16.59 -23.69
N GLY A 77 -35.27 16.14 -24.81
CA GLY A 77 -35.73 14.96 -25.54
C GLY A 77 -37.09 15.15 -26.23
N MET A 78 -37.51 16.40 -26.48
CA MET A 78 -38.81 16.75 -27.04
C MET A 78 -38.79 16.71 -28.59
N SER A 79 -38.46 15.55 -29.16
CA SER A 79 -38.22 15.40 -30.61
C SER A 79 -39.43 15.75 -31.49
N ARG A 80 -40.65 15.39 -31.08
CA ARG A 80 -41.88 15.74 -31.82
C ARG A 80 -42.14 17.25 -31.82
N THR A 81 -41.93 17.91 -30.67
CA THR A 81 -42.10 19.36 -30.55
C THR A 81 -41.05 20.10 -31.36
N LEU A 82 -39.81 19.59 -31.37
CA LEU A 82 -38.73 20.12 -32.21
C LEU A 82 -39.08 20.06 -33.69
N ASP A 83 -39.59 18.93 -34.16
CA ASP A 83 -39.95 18.73 -35.58
C ASP A 83 -41.09 19.67 -36.02
N CYS A 84 -42.13 19.81 -35.19
CA CYS A 84 -43.21 20.78 -35.42
C CYS A 84 -42.68 22.22 -35.43
N PHE A 85 -41.87 22.58 -34.43
CA PHE A 85 -41.28 23.92 -34.31
C PHE A 85 -40.43 24.27 -35.54
N GLN A 86 -39.52 23.37 -35.95
CA GLN A 86 -38.67 23.59 -37.12
C GLN A 86 -39.49 23.74 -38.40
N THR A 87 -40.52 22.90 -38.58
CA THR A 87 -41.40 22.95 -39.76
C THR A 87 -42.14 24.29 -39.85
N GLU A 88 -42.79 24.71 -38.77
CA GLU A 88 -43.51 25.99 -38.71
C GLU A 88 -42.57 27.18 -38.87
N TRP A 89 -41.38 27.12 -38.25
CA TRP A 89 -40.38 28.17 -38.30
C TRP A 89 -39.87 28.40 -39.73
N TYR A 90 -39.50 27.34 -40.45
CA TYR A 90 -39.06 27.46 -41.84
C TYR A 90 -40.19 27.87 -42.80
N GLU A 91 -41.43 27.44 -42.54
CA GLU A 91 -42.59 27.86 -43.32
C GLU A 91 -42.85 29.38 -43.19
N LEU A 92 -42.72 29.93 -41.98
CA LEU A 92 -42.88 31.37 -41.72
C LEU A 92 -41.77 32.21 -42.37
N ILE A 93 -40.53 31.69 -42.40
CA ILE A 93 -39.42 32.31 -43.11
C ILE A 93 -39.68 32.31 -44.63
N GLN A 94 -40.09 31.19 -45.21
CA GLN A 94 -40.36 31.08 -46.65
C GLN A 94 -41.50 31.99 -47.11
N ARG A 95 -42.52 32.19 -46.27
CA ARG A 95 -43.63 33.12 -46.53
C ARG A 95 -43.24 34.59 -46.35
N GLY A 96 -42.02 34.88 -45.88
CA GLY A 96 -41.54 36.23 -45.61
C GLY A 96 -42.20 36.92 -44.43
N ALA A 97 -42.94 36.16 -43.60
CA ALA A 97 -43.61 36.66 -42.40
C ALA A 97 -42.65 36.84 -41.23
N LEU A 98 -41.46 36.23 -41.31
CA LEU A 98 -40.41 36.25 -40.30
C LEU A 98 -39.07 36.47 -41.03
N LYS A 99 -38.36 37.55 -40.73
CA LYS A 99 -37.01 37.77 -41.25
C LYS A 99 -35.98 37.27 -40.25
N ALA A 100 -34.82 36.84 -40.74
CA ALA A 100 -33.71 36.40 -39.87
C ALA A 100 -33.24 37.49 -38.89
N GLU A 101 -33.47 38.77 -39.21
CA GLU A 101 -33.16 39.93 -38.35
C GLU A 101 -34.19 40.13 -37.22
N ASP A 102 -35.40 39.56 -37.34
CA ASP A 102 -36.45 39.62 -36.31
C ASP A 102 -36.19 38.59 -35.19
N THR A 103 -35.35 37.60 -35.47
CA THR A 103 -34.88 36.61 -34.50
C THR A 103 -33.86 37.28 -33.59
N GLY A 104 -34.32 37.76 -32.45
CA GLY A 104 -33.46 38.36 -31.43
C GLY A 104 -32.36 37.41 -30.94
N LEU A 105 -31.51 37.93 -30.07
CA LEU A 105 -30.41 37.21 -29.44
C LEU A 105 -30.82 36.67 -28.07
N VAL A 106 -30.28 35.52 -27.68
CA VAL A 106 -30.52 34.94 -26.36
C VAL A 106 -29.99 35.88 -25.26
N PRO A 107 -30.80 36.20 -24.23
CA PRO A 107 -30.32 37.01 -23.12
C PRO A 107 -29.15 36.34 -22.40
N THR A 108 -28.09 37.11 -22.16
CA THR A 108 -26.82 36.65 -21.56
C THR A 108 -26.98 35.92 -20.22
N VAL A 109 -28.04 36.22 -19.46
CA VAL A 109 -28.36 35.55 -18.20
C VAL A 109 -28.62 34.05 -18.38
N TYR A 110 -29.28 33.63 -19.47
CA TYR A 110 -29.57 32.22 -19.74
C TYR A 110 -28.31 31.44 -20.11
N THR A 111 -27.47 32.01 -20.98
CA THR A 111 -26.16 31.46 -21.33
C THR A 111 -25.29 31.31 -20.09
N ARG A 112 -25.26 32.33 -19.23
CA ARG A 112 -24.51 32.28 -17.98
C ARG A 112 -25.03 31.22 -17.01
N ASN A 113 -26.35 31.07 -16.90
CA ASN A 113 -26.94 30.04 -16.05
C ASN A 113 -26.59 28.63 -16.53
N GLN A 114 -26.65 28.41 -17.85
CA GLN A 114 -26.26 27.14 -18.46
C GLN A 114 -24.79 26.80 -18.16
N GLN A 115 -23.88 27.75 -18.34
CA GLN A 115 -22.46 27.56 -18.02
C GLN A 115 -22.24 27.20 -16.55
N LEU A 116 -22.91 27.92 -15.64
CA LEU A 116 -22.84 27.66 -14.21
C LEU A 116 -23.40 26.27 -13.86
N GLN A 117 -24.47 25.84 -14.52
CA GLN A 117 -25.03 24.51 -14.33
C GLN A 117 -24.06 23.42 -14.80
N ASP A 118 -23.44 23.59 -15.96
CA ASP A 118 -22.46 22.65 -16.51
C ASP A 118 -21.21 22.59 -15.62
N GLU A 119 -20.74 23.73 -15.12
CA GLU A 119 -19.65 23.81 -14.15
C GLU A 119 -20.02 23.12 -12.83
N ASN A 120 -21.22 23.34 -12.30
CA ASN A 120 -21.68 22.68 -11.08
C ASN A 120 -21.75 21.16 -11.27
N MET A 121 -22.20 20.70 -12.44
CA MET A 121 -22.24 19.28 -12.77
C MET A 121 -20.83 18.67 -12.83
N ARG A 122 -19.87 19.35 -13.47
CA ARG A 122 -18.46 18.93 -13.50
C ARG A 122 -17.87 18.86 -12.10
N LEU A 123 -18.01 19.93 -11.31
CA LEU A 123 -17.50 19.99 -9.94
C LEU A 123 -18.09 18.91 -9.04
N ARG A 124 -19.39 18.60 -9.18
CA ARG A 124 -20.02 17.50 -8.43
C ARG A 124 -19.44 16.14 -8.81
N LYS A 125 -19.18 15.91 -10.10
CA LYS A 125 -18.56 14.67 -10.57
C LYS A 125 -17.14 14.53 -10.03
N ASP A 126 -16.36 15.60 -10.10
CA ASP A 126 -14.97 15.59 -9.59
C ASP A 126 -14.94 15.36 -8.07
N LEU A 127 -15.84 16.01 -7.33
CA LEU A 127 -15.98 15.81 -5.89
C LEU A 127 -16.30 14.35 -5.55
N GLU A 128 -17.19 13.70 -6.31
CA GLU A 128 -17.51 12.28 -6.09
C GLU A 128 -16.31 11.37 -6.42
N ASN A 129 -15.56 11.67 -7.49
CA ASN A 129 -14.33 10.95 -7.83
C ASN A 129 -13.28 11.08 -6.72
N TYR A 130 -13.08 12.29 -6.18
CA TYR A 130 -12.14 12.52 -5.09
C TYR A 130 -12.56 11.82 -3.80
N LYS A 131 -13.86 11.79 -3.48
CA LYS A 131 -14.37 11.00 -2.34
C LYS A 131 -14.07 9.51 -2.51
N LEU A 132 -14.31 8.96 -3.71
CA LEU A 132 -14.03 7.56 -3.99
C LEU A 132 -12.54 7.26 -3.82
N ALA A 133 -11.66 8.07 -4.42
CA ALA A 133 -10.22 7.92 -4.30
C ALA A 133 -9.73 8.03 -2.85
N ALA A 134 -10.26 9.00 -2.09
CA ALA A 134 -9.93 9.16 -0.67
C ALA A 134 -10.36 7.95 0.17
N ASN A 135 -11.55 7.40 -0.08
CA ASN A 135 -12.03 6.20 0.60
C ASN A 135 -11.16 4.98 0.26
N GLN A 136 -10.81 4.79 -1.01
CA GLN A 136 -9.92 3.70 -1.43
C GLN A 136 -8.52 3.82 -0.79
N ALA A 137 -7.95 5.03 -0.76
CA ALA A 137 -6.67 5.28 -0.11
C ALA A 137 -6.74 5.02 1.40
N LYS A 138 -7.82 5.42 2.06
CA LYS A 138 -8.07 5.14 3.48
C LYS A 138 -8.15 3.63 3.75
N GLU A 139 -8.85 2.88 2.92
CA GLU A 139 -8.95 1.42 3.06
C GLU A 139 -7.60 0.73 2.86
N ALA A 140 -6.84 1.14 1.84
CA ALA A 140 -5.49 0.63 1.58
C ALA A 140 -4.56 0.93 2.77
N PHE A 141 -4.59 2.16 3.30
CA PHE A 141 -3.81 2.54 4.46
C PHE A 141 -4.13 1.68 5.69
N LEU A 142 -5.42 1.43 5.97
CA LEU A 142 -5.82 0.56 7.09
C LEU A 142 -5.34 -0.89 6.92
N LYS A 143 -5.28 -1.41 5.69
CA LYS A 143 -4.71 -2.74 5.41
C LYS A 143 -3.21 -2.75 5.68
N MET A 144 -2.46 -1.78 5.15
CA MET A 144 -1.01 -1.67 5.39
C MET A 144 -0.68 -1.49 6.88
N GLN A 145 -1.49 -0.72 7.61
CA GLN A 145 -1.31 -0.55 9.05
C GLN A 145 -1.47 -1.87 9.80
N LYS A 146 -2.49 -2.68 9.48
CA LYS A 146 -2.69 -4.00 10.08
C LYS A 146 -1.53 -4.95 9.79
N GLU A 147 -1.04 -4.96 8.56
CA GLU A 147 0.11 -5.81 8.16
C GLU A 147 1.38 -5.40 8.91
N ARG A 148 1.67 -4.09 8.97
CA ARG A 148 2.77 -3.55 9.77
C ARG A 148 2.67 -3.97 11.24
N ASP A 149 1.48 -3.87 11.84
CA ASP A 149 1.27 -4.22 13.24
C ASP A 149 1.39 -5.73 13.48
N PHE A 150 0.96 -6.55 12.52
CA PHE A 150 1.16 -7.99 12.51
C PHE A 150 2.66 -8.33 12.49
N HIS A 151 3.44 -7.76 11.57
CA HIS A 151 4.89 -7.97 11.52
C HIS A 151 5.60 -7.49 12.79
N ARG A 152 5.23 -6.32 13.34
CA ARG A 152 5.78 -5.81 14.60
C ARG A 152 5.50 -6.77 15.75
N MET A 153 4.27 -7.27 15.88
CA MET A 153 3.92 -8.25 16.91
C MET A 153 4.68 -9.56 16.72
N HIS A 154 4.77 -10.05 15.48
CA HIS A 154 5.45 -11.29 15.16
C HIS A 154 6.96 -11.21 15.46
N HIS A 155 7.61 -10.13 15.04
CA HIS A 155 9.02 -9.90 15.35
C HIS A 155 9.28 -9.86 16.87
N ARG A 156 8.45 -9.12 17.63
CA ARG A 156 8.55 -9.11 19.11
C ARG A 156 8.45 -10.51 19.71
N ARG A 157 7.51 -11.33 19.23
CA ARG A 157 7.36 -12.72 19.68
C ARG A 157 8.59 -13.56 19.36
N VAL A 158 9.09 -13.49 18.12
CA VAL A 158 10.28 -14.25 17.68
C VAL A 158 11.50 -13.87 18.51
N VAL A 159 11.70 -12.58 18.79
CA VAL A 159 12.81 -12.11 19.65
C VAL A 159 12.69 -12.68 21.07
N GLN A 160 11.49 -12.72 21.65
CA GLN A 160 11.27 -13.34 22.96
C GLN A 160 11.60 -14.83 22.96
N GLU A 161 11.14 -15.57 21.94
CA GLU A 161 11.43 -17.00 21.78
C GLU A 161 12.93 -17.25 21.58
N LYS A 162 13.60 -16.44 20.75
CA LYS A 162 15.06 -16.46 20.57
C LYS A 162 15.79 -16.28 21.90
N ASN A 163 15.41 -15.27 22.68
CA ASN A 163 16.07 -14.96 23.96
C ASN A 163 15.87 -16.07 25.00
N LYS A 164 14.72 -16.73 24.99
CA LYS A 164 14.45 -17.91 25.81
C LYS A 164 15.37 -19.07 25.42
N LEU A 165 15.49 -19.38 24.13
CA LEU A 165 16.37 -20.43 23.62
C LEU A 165 17.85 -20.14 23.96
N ILE A 166 18.29 -18.89 23.79
CA ILE A 166 19.65 -18.47 24.18
C ILE A 166 19.89 -18.75 25.67
N SER A 167 18.93 -18.44 26.53
CA SER A 167 19.03 -18.68 27.97
C SER A 167 19.10 -20.17 28.29
N ASP A 168 18.28 -20.98 27.63
CA ASP A 168 18.28 -22.43 27.80
C ASP A 168 19.60 -23.07 27.33
N ILE A 169 20.15 -22.62 26.19
CA ILE A 169 21.46 -23.06 25.69
C ILE A 169 22.57 -22.70 26.68
N LYS A 170 22.57 -21.48 27.24
CA LYS A 170 23.57 -21.07 28.25
C LYS A 170 23.51 -21.97 29.48
N ARG A 171 22.30 -22.22 30.01
CA ARG A 171 22.11 -23.13 31.15
C ARG A 171 22.58 -24.55 30.84
N LEU A 172 22.32 -25.04 29.63
CA LEU A 172 22.73 -26.37 29.20
C LEU A 172 24.26 -26.48 29.11
N LYS A 173 24.93 -25.48 28.52
CA LYS A 173 26.40 -25.42 28.46
C LYS A 173 27.03 -25.48 29.85
N THR A 174 26.56 -24.64 30.78
CA THR A 174 27.04 -24.65 32.17
C THR A 174 26.83 -26.01 32.84
N HIS A 175 25.70 -26.67 32.57
CA HIS A 175 25.44 -28.01 33.09
C HIS A 175 26.42 -29.06 32.53
N TYR A 176 26.73 -29.03 31.23
CA TYR A 176 27.72 -29.93 30.64
C TYR A 176 29.15 -29.68 31.12
N GLU A 177 29.55 -28.41 31.25
CA GLU A 177 30.84 -28.03 31.84
C GLU A 177 30.99 -28.57 33.26
N SER A 178 29.88 -28.66 34.02
CA SER A 178 29.90 -29.23 35.38
C SER A 178 30.14 -30.75 35.42
N TYR A 179 29.82 -31.50 34.35
CA TYR A 179 30.08 -32.95 34.29
C TYR A 179 31.53 -33.28 33.96
N GLU A 180 32.24 -32.40 33.24
CA GLU A 180 33.64 -32.62 32.86
C GLU A 180 34.55 -33.01 34.05
N PRO A 181 34.57 -32.28 35.19
CA PRO A 181 35.39 -32.68 36.33
C PRO A 181 34.95 -34.01 36.95
N VAL A 182 33.65 -34.32 36.95
CA VAL A 182 33.11 -35.58 37.50
C VAL A 182 33.58 -36.77 36.65
N LEU A 183 33.55 -36.64 35.33
CA LEU A 183 34.04 -37.66 34.39
C LEU A 183 35.55 -37.85 34.50
N LYS A 184 36.32 -36.77 34.64
CA LYS A 184 37.77 -36.84 34.90
C LYS A 184 38.07 -37.61 36.18
N GLN A 185 37.43 -37.25 37.29
CA GLN A 185 37.58 -37.95 38.57
C GLN A 185 37.19 -39.44 38.49
N LEU A 186 36.12 -39.77 37.76
CA LEU A 186 35.69 -41.16 37.59
C LEU A 186 36.72 -41.98 36.80
N THR A 187 37.30 -41.37 35.77
CA THR A 187 38.36 -41.98 34.94
C THR A 187 39.62 -42.21 35.76
N GLU A 188 40.07 -41.20 36.52
CA GLU A 188 41.22 -41.30 37.42
C GLU A 188 41.04 -42.42 38.46
N LYS A 189 39.86 -42.51 39.08
CA LYS A 189 39.52 -43.58 40.04
C LYS A 189 39.54 -44.96 39.38
N TYR A 190 38.97 -45.09 38.19
CA TYR A 190 38.97 -46.35 37.44
C TYR A 190 40.40 -46.82 37.14
N GLU A 191 41.25 -45.93 36.65
CA GLU A 191 42.66 -46.26 36.38
C GLU A 191 43.42 -46.62 37.67
N ALA A 192 43.17 -45.92 38.77
CA ALA A 192 43.81 -46.23 40.06
C ALA A 192 43.43 -47.62 40.57
N ILE A 193 42.14 -47.97 40.51
CA ILE A 193 41.64 -49.31 40.88
C ILE A 193 42.24 -50.38 39.95
N LEU A 194 42.36 -50.10 38.65
CA LEU A 194 42.94 -51.03 37.70
C LEU A 194 44.43 -51.30 38.02
N ARG A 195 45.21 -50.25 38.32
CA ARG A 195 46.62 -50.37 38.76
C ARG A 195 46.74 -51.14 40.08
N GLN A 196 45.85 -50.89 41.04
CA GLN A 196 45.85 -51.62 42.31
C GLN A 196 45.51 -53.10 42.11
N LYS A 197 44.50 -53.41 41.28
CA LYS A 197 44.11 -54.78 40.94
C LYS A 197 45.26 -55.57 40.32
N THR A 198 46.01 -54.96 39.39
CA THR A 198 47.16 -55.63 38.75
C THR A 198 48.28 -55.88 39.77
N LEU A 199 48.60 -54.91 40.63
CA LEU A 199 49.56 -55.10 41.73
C LEU A 199 49.17 -56.22 42.68
N THR A 200 47.93 -56.22 43.18
CA THR A 200 47.44 -57.29 44.08
C THR A 200 47.41 -58.65 43.38
N SER A 201 47.21 -58.70 42.06
CA SER A 201 47.32 -59.95 41.32
C SER A 201 48.75 -60.49 41.31
N LEU A 202 49.72 -59.63 41.01
CA LEU A 202 51.14 -59.99 41.01
C LEU A 202 51.63 -60.42 42.41
N GLU A 203 51.19 -59.74 43.46
CA GLU A 203 51.49 -60.12 44.85
C GLU A 203 50.93 -61.50 45.19
N ARG A 204 49.69 -61.80 44.76
CA ARG A 204 49.07 -63.12 44.95
C ARG A 204 49.82 -64.20 44.20
N ASP A 205 50.19 -63.96 42.95
CA ASP A 205 50.94 -64.91 42.12
C ASP A 205 52.32 -65.20 42.74
N ARG A 206 52.98 -64.17 43.29
CA ARG A 206 54.25 -64.32 44.01
C ARG A 206 54.10 -65.13 45.31
N ALA A 207 53.02 -64.92 46.07
CA ALA A 207 52.76 -65.67 47.29
C ALA A 207 52.48 -67.15 47.03
N VAL A 208 51.74 -67.47 45.95
CA VAL A 208 51.47 -68.86 45.54
C VAL A 208 52.74 -69.57 45.06
N GLY A 209 53.67 -68.86 44.39
CA GLY A 209 54.95 -69.44 43.96
C GLY A 209 56.00 -69.65 45.07
N GLN A 210 55.72 -69.21 46.31
CA GLN A 210 56.60 -69.38 47.49
C GLN A 210 56.15 -70.51 48.44
N VAL A 211 55.06 -71.21 48.12
CA VAL A 211 54.54 -72.39 48.83
C VAL A 211 54.83 -73.63 48.00
#